data_AF-A0A165CXB5-F1
#
_entry.id   AF-A0A165CXB5-F1
#
_cell.length_a   1.000
_cell.length_b   1.000
_cell.length_c   1.000
_cell.angle_alpha   90.00
_cell.angle_beta   90.00
_cell.angle_gamma   90.00
#
_symmetry.space_group_name_H-M   'P 1'
#
loop_
_entity.id
_entity.type
_entity.pdbx_description
1 polymer ?
#
loop_
_entity_poly.entity_id
_entity_poly.type
_entity_poly.pdbx_seq_one_letter_code
_entity_poly.pdbx_strand_id
1 'polypeptide(L)'
;MSTPTLLGYPLPLHISPVTWATLLVLSTQSDLILWFFLRKNLRIARARAYDLTLLSRNKPAEFWGTYVEEWQEPPALPEREGGLRLRFIDLASSRVGAIVLRQAIVFPLIALSPLLSLLVSAALRALSTAKTLHTPYFTQKHMSPAQVAVFMQERTWDYRSFGFVAALFERIPFVGILLSVSNRVGAAMWAFGTSPGGCASRRAVG
;
A
#
# COMPACT_ATOMS: atom_id res chain seq x y z
N MET A 1 45.15 -13.89 12.05
CA MET A 1 43.69 -13.71 11.88
C MET A 1 43.05 -15.06 12.14
N SER A 2 42.34 -15.21 13.27
CA SER A 2 41.73 -16.47 13.71
C SER A 2 40.53 -16.80 12.83
N THR A 3 40.53 -17.99 12.23
CA THR A 3 39.41 -18.48 11.42
C THR A 3 38.19 -18.71 12.32
N PRO A 4 37.05 -18.04 12.09
CA PRO A 4 35.87 -18.29 12.89
C PRO A 4 35.32 -19.69 12.59
N THR A 5 35.37 -20.57 13.60
CA THR A 5 34.79 -21.91 13.56
C THR A 5 33.36 -21.87 14.08
N LEU A 6 32.39 -22.26 13.26
CA LEU A 6 31.02 -22.52 13.72
C LEU A 6 30.91 -24.01 14.04
N LEU A 7 30.66 -24.36 15.30
CA LEU A 7 30.58 -25.77 15.74
C LEU A 7 31.81 -26.63 15.33
N GLY A 8 33.00 -26.03 15.32
CA GLY A 8 34.26 -26.73 15.02
C GLY A 8 34.54 -27.01 13.54
N TYR A 9 33.62 -26.68 12.63
CA TYR A 9 33.85 -26.81 11.19
C TYR A 9 34.39 -25.49 10.59
N PRO A 10 35.48 -25.51 9.80
CA PRO A 10 35.93 -24.34 9.07
C PRO A 10 34.91 -24.05 7.96
N LEU A 11 34.27 -22.88 8.04
CA LEU A 11 33.33 -22.45 7.00
C LEU A 11 34.12 -22.17 5.71
N PRO A 12 33.74 -22.77 4.56
CA PRO A 12 34.43 -22.55 3.28
C PRO A 12 34.27 -21.12 2.75
N LEU A 13 33.28 -20.38 3.27
CA LEU A 13 33.02 -18.98 2.96
C LEU A 13 33.23 -18.12 4.20
N HIS A 14 34.29 -17.31 4.18
CA HIS A 14 34.55 -16.30 5.20
C HIS A 14 33.64 -15.09 4.96
N ILE A 15 32.37 -15.16 5.39
CA ILE A 15 31.49 -13.99 5.30
C ILE A 15 31.87 -13.05 6.43
N SER A 16 32.82 -12.14 6.14
CA SER A 16 33.15 -11.08 7.08
C SER A 16 31.92 -10.18 7.30
N PRO A 17 31.78 -9.53 8.48
CA PRO A 17 30.73 -8.54 8.69
C PRO A 17 30.72 -7.44 7.63
N VAL A 18 31.89 -7.13 7.07
CA VAL A 18 32.06 -6.20 5.95
C VAL A 18 31.47 -6.75 4.65
N THR A 19 31.70 -8.03 4.35
CA THR A 19 31.09 -8.73 3.21
C THR A 19 29.57 -8.78 3.33
N TRP A 20 29.05 -8.98 4.55
CA TRP A 20 27.61 -8.93 4.80
C TRP A 20 27.03 -7.53 4.58
N ALA A 21 27.65 -6.50 5.15
CA ALA A 21 27.22 -5.12 4.98
C ALA A 21 27.24 -4.68 3.51
N THR A 22 28.30 -5.04 2.77
CA THR A 22 28.41 -4.74 1.33
C THR A 22 27.32 -5.44 0.53
N LEU A 23 27.00 -6.71 0.80
CA LEU A 23 25.90 -7.42 0.15
C LEU A 23 24.53 -6.76 0.42
N LEU A 24 24.25 -6.35 1.66
CA LEU A 24 23.00 -5.66 1.99
C LEU A 24 22.87 -4.31 1.29
N VAL A 25 23.95 -3.53 1.24
CA VAL A 25 23.99 -2.22 0.57
C VAL A 25 23.86 -2.38 -0.95
N LEU A 26 24.56 -3.35 -1.55
CA LEU A 26 24.44 -3.67 -2.98
C LEU A 26 23.04 -4.17 -3.33
N SER A 27 22.45 -5.04 -2.50
CA SER A 27 21.09 -5.53 -2.67
C SER A 27 20.10 -4.36 -2.74
N THR A 28 20.19 -3.42 -1.78
CA THR A 28 19.30 -2.25 -1.74
C THR A 28 19.45 -1.37 -2.97
N GLN A 29 20.68 -1.13 -3.44
CA GLN A 29 20.92 -0.34 -4.65
C GLN A 29 20.39 -1.04 -5.91
N SER A 30 20.59 -2.35 -6.01
CA SER A 30 20.12 -3.14 -7.15
C SER A 30 18.59 -3.18 -7.24
N ASP A 31 17.89 -3.25 -6.10
CA ASP A 31 16.43 -3.17 -6.03
C ASP A 31 15.92 -1.81 -6.54
N LEU A 32 16.56 -0.71 -6.13
CA LEU A 32 16.20 0.64 -6.60
C LEU A 32 16.40 0.79 -8.12
N ILE A 33 17.51 0.27 -8.65
CA ILE A 33 17.79 0.27 -10.08
C ILE A 33 16.71 -0.54 -10.82
N LEU A 34 16.45 -1.76 -10.36
CA LEU A 34 15.43 -2.62 -10.95
C LEU A 34 14.05 -1.95 -10.93
N TRP A 35 13.66 -1.35 -9.80
CA TRP A 35 12.40 -0.65 -9.65
C TRP A 35 12.31 0.56 -10.59
N PHE A 36 13.39 1.33 -10.74
CA PHE A 36 13.44 2.47 -11.65
C PHE A 36 13.19 2.04 -13.11
N PHE A 37 13.91 1.04 -13.59
CA PHE A 37 13.75 0.52 -14.95
C PHE A 37 12.39 -0.13 -15.18
N LEU A 38 11.90 -0.89 -14.20
CA LEU A 38 10.61 -1.58 -14.31
C LEU A 38 9.41 -0.67 -14.05
N ARG A 39 9.57 0.54 -13.49
CA ARG A 39 8.46 1.41 -13.06
C ARG A 39 7.38 1.60 -14.13
N LYS A 40 7.79 1.84 -15.37
CA LYS A 40 6.85 2.05 -16.51
C LYS A 40 6.14 0.74 -16.86
N ASN A 41 6.88 -0.36 -16.98
CA ASN A 41 6.35 -1.68 -17.31
C ASN A 41 5.41 -2.20 -16.22
N LEU A 42 5.77 -2.02 -14.94
CA LEU A 42 4.95 -2.38 -13.78
C LEU A 42 3.66 -1.59 -13.71
N ARG A 43 3.67 -0.31 -14.11
CA ARG A 43 2.42 0.46 -14.20
C ARG A 43 1.46 -0.16 -15.23
N ILE A 44 1.99 -0.56 -16.40
CA ILE A 44 1.19 -1.20 -17.45
C ILE A 44 0.74 -2.60 -17.01
N ALA A 45 1.63 -3.40 -16.43
CA ALA A 45 1.30 -4.73 -15.93
C ALA A 45 0.23 -4.70 -14.84
N ARG A 46 0.32 -3.74 -13.89
CA ARG A 46 -0.71 -3.53 -12.86
C ARG A 46 -2.06 -3.12 -13.46
N ALA A 47 -2.07 -2.22 -14.43
CA ALA A 47 -3.30 -1.84 -15.14
C ALA A 47 -3.91 -3.06 -15.85
N ARG A 48 -3.11 -3.79 -16.64
CA ARG A 48 -3.56 -5.01 -17.32
C ARG A 48 -4.05 -6.09 -16.35
N ALA A 49 -3.36 -6.32 -15.24
CA ALA A 49 -3.79 -7.29 -14.24
C ALA A 49 -5.15 -6.90 -13.65
N TYR A 50 -5.36 -5.62 -13.35
CA TYR A 50 -6.66 -5.10 -12.93
C TYR A 50 -7.73 -5.36 -14.00
N ASP A 51 -7.48 -4.98 -15.24
CA ASP A 51 -8.46 -5.12 -16.33
C ASP A 51 -8.79 -6.60 -16.61
N LEU A 52 -7.78 -7.48 -16.63
CA LEU A 52 -7.99 -8.92 -16.79
C LEU A 52 -8.82 -9.51 -15.65
N THR A 53 -8.59 -9.06 -14.42
CA THR A 53 -9.43 -9.51 -13.29
C THR A 53 -10.86 -9.01 -13.42
N LEU A 54 -11.07 -7.80 -13.94
CA LEU A 54 -12.41 -7.30 -14.24
C LEU A 54 -13.10 -8.13 -15.31
N LEU A 55 -12.41 -8.38 -16.42
CA LEU A 55 -12.92 -9.17 -17.55
C LEU A 55 -13.23 -10.61 -17.12
N SER A 56 -12.38 -11.22 -16.29
CA SER A 56 -12.59 -12.59 -15.81
C SER A 56 -13.88 -12.79 -15.02
N ARG A 57 -14.41 -11.73 -14.39
CA ARG A 57 -15.66 -11.77 -13.63
C ARG A 57 -16.89 -11.56 -14.50
N ASN A 58 -16.71 -11.14 -15.75
CA ASN A 58 -17.73 -10.99 -16.78
C ASN A 58 -19.01 -10.29 -16.28
N LYS A 59 -18.86 -9.17 -15.56
CA LYS A 59 -19.99 -8.38 -15.07
C LYS A 59 -20.33 -7.26 -16.06
N PRO A 60 -21.62 -6.98 -16.31
CA PRO A 60 -22.03 -5.89 -17.19
C PRO A 60 -21.60 -4.54 -16.61
N ALA A 61 -21.45 -3.51 -17.44
CA ALA A 61 -21.05 -2.17 -16.99
C ALA A 61 -22.00 -1.59 -15.92
N GLU A 62 -23.29 -1.93 -16.02
CA GLU A 62 -24.34 -1.55 -15.06
C GLU A 62 -24.08 -2.08 -13.64
N PHE A 63 -23.29 -3.14 -13.48
CA PHE A 63 -22.92 -3.70 -12.17
C PHE A 63 -22.27 -2.67 -11.24
N TRP A 64 -21.48 -1.75 -11.81
CA TRP A 64 -20.76 -0.76 -11.01
C TRP A 64 -21.69 0.35 -10.51
N GLY A 65 -22.68 0.75 -11.32
CA GLY A 65 -23.62 1.81 -10.99
C GLY A 65 -22.97 3.16 -10.66
N THR A 66 -23.81 4.18 -10.48
CA THR A 66 -23.36 5.45 -9.91
C THR A 66 -23.15 5.30 -8.41
N TYR A 67 -22.23 6.08 -7.85
CA TYR A 67 -22.08 6.16 -6.40
C TYR A 67 -23.38 6.61 -5.72
N VAL A 68 -23.82 5.85 -4.71
CA VAL A 68 -24.95 6.16 -3.84
C VAL A 68 -24.45 6.11 -2.41
N GLU A 69 -24.69 7.17 -1.64
CA GLU A 69 -24.35 7.22 -0.22
C GLU A 69 -25.19 6.18 0.54
N GLU A 70 -24.51 5.26 1.22
CA GLU A 70 -25.19 4.16 1.93
C GLU A 70 -25.74 4.59 3.30
N TRP A 71 -25.21 5.67 3.87
CA TRP A 71 -25.57 6.16 5.19
C TRP A 71 -26.50 7.37 5.11
N GLN A 72 -27.50 7.39 5.99
CA GLN A 72 -28.43 8.52 6.11
C GLN A 72 -27.74 9.79 6.62
N GLU A 73 -26.74 9.62 7.48
CA GLU A 73 -25.91 10.71 8.01
C GLU A 73 -24.43 10.34 7.80
N PRO A 74 -23.75 10.93 6.81
CA PRO A 74 -22.36 10.61 6.55
C PRO A 74 -21.48 11.15 7.68
N PRO A 75 -20.41 10.42 8.08
CA PRO A 75 -19.49 10.92 9.09
C PRO A 75 -18.88 12.24 8.62
N ALA A 76 -18.94 13.26 9.46
CA ALA A 76 -18.30 14.53 9.17
C ALA A 76 -16.81 14.29 8.85
N LEU A 77 -16.37 14.77 7.68
CA LEU A 77 -14.95 14.78 7.37
C LEU A 77 -14.25 15.57 8.49
N PRO A 78 -13.13 15.09 9.05
CA PRO A 78 -12.46 15.78 10.14
C PRO A 78 -12.19 17.22 9.72
N GLU A 79 -12.95 18.15 10.31
CA GLU A 79 -12.85 19.56 10.01
C GLU A 79 -11.48 20.05 10.51
N ARG A 80 -10.89 20.97 9.76
CA ARG A 80 -9.48 21.35 9.89
C ARG A 80 -9.30 22.31 11.08
N GLU A 81 -9.53 21.84 12.30
CA GLU A 81 -9.53 22.67 13.51
C GLU A 81 -8.14 22.84 14.18
N GLY A 82 -7.74 24.10 14.38
CA GLY A 82 -6.86 24.54 15.49
C GLY A 82 -5.56 25.28 15.14
N GLY A 83 -5.39 26.51 15.64
CA GLY A 83 -4.29 27.46 15.32
C GLY A 83 -2.84 26.98 15.53
N LEU A 84 -2.58 26.12 16.53
CA LEU A 84 -1.25 25.52 16.75
C LEU A 84 -1.04 24.24 15.92
N ARG A 85 -2.15 23.54 15.65
CA ARG A 85 -2.27 22.40 14.76
C ARG A 85 -1.97 22.84 13.32
N LEU A 86 -2.40 24.02 12.89
CA LEU A 86 -2.19 24.56 11.54
C LEU A 86 -0.72 24.52 11.08
N ARG A 87 0.27 24.81 11.94
CA ARG A 87 1.70 24.76 11.54
C ARG A 87 2.23 23.35 11.24
N PHE A 88 1.90 22.37 12.09
CA PHE A 88 2.22 20.97 11.81
C PHE A 88 1.40 20.41 10.65
N ILE A 89 0.17 20.89 10.48
CA ILE A 89 -0.72 20.51 9.37
C ILE A 89 -0.27 21.16 8.05
N ASP A 90 0.34 22.35 8.06
CA ASP A 90 0.90 23.01 6.88
C ASP A 90 2.20 22.34 6.42
N LEU A 91 3.03 21.92 7.37
CA LEU A 91 4.15 21.03 7.06
C LEU A 91 3.62 19.67 6.54
N ALA A 92 2.60 19.10 7.17
CA ALA A 92 2.00 17.85 6.71
C ALA A 92 1.17 17.98 5.41
N SER A 93 0.76 19.19 5.00
CA SER A 93 -0.02 19.42 3.78
C SER A 93 0.85 19.47 2.54
N SER A 94 2.10 19.94 2.68
CA SER A 94 3.10 19.85 1.63
C SER A 94 3.58 18.41 1.47
N ARG A 95 3.71 17.96 0.21
CA ARG A 95 4.27 16.63 -0.11
C ARG A 95 5.64 16.42 0.54
N VAL A 96 6.46 17.46 0.59
CA VAL A 96 7.81 17.40 1.18
C VAL A 96 7.71 17.30 2.70
N GLY A 97 6.91 18.15 3.34
CA GLY A 97 6.81 18.12 4.79
C GLY A 97 6.11 16.87 5.33
N ALA A 98 5.19 16.27 4.57
CA ALA A 98 4.65 14.93 4.87
C ALA A 98 5.73 13.83 4.83
N ILE A 99 6.68 13.91 3.90
CA ILE A 99 7.83 12.99 3.83
C ILE A 99 8.75 13.22 5.03
N VAL A 100 9.10 14.48 5.32
CA VAL A 100 9.97 14.84 6.45
C VAL A 100 9.35 14.39 7.77
N LEU A 101 8.06 14.66 8.00
CA LEU A 101 7.36 14.25 9.20
C LEU A 101 7.33 12.72 9.36
N ARG A 102 7.01 11.99 8.30
CA ARG A 102 7.06 10.53 8.33
C ARG A 102 8.48 10.03 8.63
N GLN A 103 9.50 10.63 8.02
CA GLN A 103 10.89 10.25 8.24
C GLN A 103 11.31 10.55 9.69
N ALA A 104 10.90 11.68 10.25
CA ALA A 104 11.18 12.05 11.64
C ALA A 104 10.56 11.07 12.64
N ILE A 105 9.39 10.51 12.35
CA ILE A 105 8.75 9.47 13.18
C ILE A 105 9.47 8.12 13.03
N VAL A 106 9.85 7.74 11.80
CA VAL A 106 10.39 6.40 11.51
C VAL A 106 11.87 6.29 11.89
N PHE A 107 12.65 7.35 11.73
CA PHE A 107 14.09 7.35 12.01
C PHE A 107 14.46 6.88 13.44
N PRO A 108 13.87 7.40 14.53
CA PRO A 108 14.17 6.91 15.87
C PRO A 108 13.75 5.45 16.09
N LEU A 109 12.70 4.98 15.39
CA LEU A 109 12.22 3.59 15.51
C LEU A 109 13.18 2.58 14.89
N ILE A 110 13.98 2.99 13.90
CA ILE A 110 15.00 2.13 13.28
C ILE A 110 16.04 1.70 14.33
N ALA A 111 16.41 2.62 15.24
CA ALA A 111 17.36 2.34 16.31
C ALA A 111 16.82 1.34 17.36
N LEU A 112 15.49 1.30 17.56
CA LEU A 112 14.86 0.34 18.46
C LEU A 112 14.74 -1.04 17.80
N SER A 113 14.13 -1.11 16.61
CA SER A 113 13.99 -2.35 15.87
C SER A 113 13.69 -2.09 14.40
N PRO A 114 14.44 -2.71 13.47
CA PRO A 114 14.16 -2.59 12.04
C PRO A 114 12.75 -3.09 11.70
N LEU A 115 12.28 -4.14 12.37
CA LEU A 115 10.93 -4.68 12.17
C LEU A 115 9.86 -3.68 12.63
N LEU A 116 10.03 -3.05 13.79
CA LEU A 116 9.07 -2.07 14.28
C LEU A 116 8.98 -0.86 13.35
N SER A 117 10.13 -0.38 12.85
CA SER A 117 10.18 0.73 11.90
C SER A 117 9.43 0.40 10.60
N LEU A 118 9.53 -0.86 10.15
CA LEU A 118 8.80 -1.37 8.99
C LEU A 118 7.28 -1.33 9.24
N LEU A 119 6.82 -1.87 10.36
CA LEU A 119 5.39 -1.92 10.68
C LEU A 119 4.80 -0.50 10.81
N VAL A 120 5.43 0.38 11.58
CA VAL A 120 4.94 1.76 11.77
C VAL A 120 4.93 2.52 10.45
N SER A 121 6.00 2.40 9.67
CA SER A 121 6.08 3.10 8.40
C SER A 121 5.03 2.57 7.39
N ALA A 122 4.60 1.31 7.50
CA ALA A 122 3.55 0.72 6.67
C ALA A 122 2.18 1.24 7.11
N ALA A 123 1.94 1.31 8.42
CA ALA A 123 0.73 1.90 9.00
C ALA A 123 0.55 3.37 8.57
N LEU A 124 1.62 4.17 8.61
CA LEU A 124 1.62 5.56 8.15
C LEU A 124 1.36 5.72 6.65
N ARG A 125 1.55 4.67 5.85
CA ARG A 125 1.29 4.65 4.40
C ARG A 125 -0.04 4.02 4.04
N ALA A 126 -0.65 3.26 4.95
CA ALA A 126 -1.77 2.37 4.66
C ALA A 126 -2.90 3.04 3.87
N LEU A 127 -3.47 4.13 4.39
CA LEU A 127 -4.57 4.84 3.71
C LEU A 127 -4.17 5.37 2.32
N SER A 128 -2.96 5.92 2.19
CA SER A 128 -2.47 6.44 0.90
C SER A 128 -2.27 5.32 -0.13
N THR A 129 -1.70 4.20 0.30
CA THR A 129 -1.52 3.00 -0.53
C THR A 129 -2.89 2.45 -0.96
N ALA A 130 -3.83 2.30 -0.03
CA ALA A 130 -5.16 1.78 -0.31
C ALA A 130 -5.94 2.68 -1.28
N LYS A 131 -5.90 4.01 -1.10
CA LYS A 131 -6.50 4.99 -2.03
C LYS A 131 -5.94 4.85 -3.44
N THR A 132 -4.62 4.72 -3.57
CA THR A 132 -3.93 4.57 -4.85
C THR A 132 -4.33 3.26 -5.55
N LEU A 133 -4.42 2.17 -4.79
CA LEU A 133 -4.82 0.86 -5.30
C LEU A 133 -6.30 0.80 -5.70
N HIS A 134 -7.17 1.59 -5.09
CA HIS A 134 -8.60 1.67 -5.42
C HIS A 134 -8.98 2.80 -6.36
N THR A 135 -8.02 3.59 -6.84
CA THR A 135 -8.30 4.72 -7.76
C THR A 135 -9.14 4.33 -8.98
N PRO A 136 -8.88 3.22 -9.71
CA PRO A 136 -9.72 2.85 -10.87
C PRO A 136 -11.15 2.52 -10.50
N TYR A 137 -11.38 1.94 -9.33
CA TYR A 137 -12.72 1.66 -8.84
C TYR A 137 -13.49 2.96 -8.62
N PHE A 138 -12.87 3.96 -7.97
CA PHE A 138 -13.48 5.28 -7.80
C PHE A 138 -13.72 5.98 -9.15
N THR A 139 -12.80 5.84 -10.10
CA THR A 139 -12.95 6.37 -11.45
C THR A 139 -14.09 5.70 -12.22
N GLN A 140 -14.25 4.37 -12.09
CA GLN A 140 -15.32 3.61 -12.73
C GLN A 140 -16.70 3.98 -12.19
N LYS A 141 -16.81 4.30 -10.90
CA LYS A 141 -18.06 4.79 -10.28
C LYS A 141 -18.29 6.29 -10.41
N HIS A 142 -17.44 7.00 -11.16
CA HIS A 142 -17.50 8.45 -11.35
C HIS A 142 -17.56 9.27 -10.04
N MET A 143 -16.85 8.81 -9.00
CA MET A 143 -16.86 9.49 -7.70
C MET A 143 -16.06 10.80 -7.72
N SER A 144 -16.62 11.85 -7.14
CA SER A 144 -15.89 13.09 -6.88
C SER A 144 -14.86 12.91 -5.75
N PRO A 145 -13.81 13.75 -5.66
CA PRO A 145 -12.81 13.65 -4.59
C PRO A 145 -13.40 13.74 -3.17
N ALA A 146 -14.49 14.49 -3.00
CA ALA A 146 -15.22 14.59 -1.73
C ALA A 146 -15.95 13.28 -1.40
N GLN A 147 -16.65 12.70 -2.39
CA GLN A 147 -17.32 11.40 -2.25
C GLN A 147 -16.32 10.27 -1.93
N VAL A 148 -15.15 10.27 -2.57
CA VAL A 148 -14.08 9.32 -2.25
C VAL A 148 -13.62 9.47 -0.80
N ALA A 149 -13.52 10.70 -0.29
CA ALA A 149 -13.12 10.94 1.09
C ALA A 149 -14.17 10.41 2.08
N VAL A 150 -15.45 10.69 1.83
CA VAL A 150 -16.57 10.18 2.65
C VAL A 150 -16.60 8.64 2.62
N PHE A 151 -16.60 8.04 1.43
CA PHE A 151 -16.61 6.59 1.25
C PHE A 151 -15.43 5.89 1.95
N MET A 152 -14.24 6.47 1.87
CA MET A 152 -13.07 5.94 2.56
C MET A 152 -13.16 6.13 4.08
N GLN A 153 -13.76 7.22 4.54
CA GLN A 153 -13.93 7.52 5.95
C GLN A 153 -14.88 6.50 6.62
N GLU A 154 -15.99 6.17 5.96
CA GLU A 154 -16.92 5.13 6.41
C GLU A 154 -16.25 3.77 6.60
N ARG A 155 -15.31 3.42 5.71
CA ARG A 155 -14.61 2.12 5.70
C ARG A 155 -13.15 2.25 6.13
N THR A 156 -12.87 3.19 7.03
CA THR A 156 -11.48 3.54 7.39
C THR A 156 -10.67 2.32 7.82
N TRP A 157 -11.26 1.41 8.60
CA TRP A 157 -10.56 0.23 9.10
C TRP A 157 -10.22 -0.78 8.00
N ASP A 158 -11.13 -1.03 7.06
CA ASP A 158 -10.90 -1.93 5.92
C ASP A 158 -9.82 -1.37 4.98
N TYR A 159 -9.88 -0.07 4.68
CA TYR A 159 -8.86 0.58 3.87
C TYR A 159 -7.50 0.61 4.58
N ARG A 160 -7.48 0.80 5.90
CA ARG A 160 -6.23 0.75 6.69
C ARG A 160 -5.63 -0.65 6.71
N SER A 161 -6.41 -1.70 6.95
CA SER A 161 -5.89 -3.07 7.01
C SER A 161 -5.38 -3.52 5.63
N PHE A 162 -6.17 -3.31 4.58
CA PHE A 162 -5.76 -3.62 3.21
C PHE A 162 -4.49 -2.86 2.79
N GLY A 163 -4.49 -1.55 3.00
CA GLY A 163 -3.37 -0.70 2.67
C GLY A 163 -2.10 -1.01 3.47
N PHE A 164 -2.25 -1.43 4.72
CA PHE A 164 -1.15 -1.84 5.59
C PHE A 164 -0.45 -3.09 5.06
N VAL A 165 -1.22 -4.14 4.77
CA VAL A 165 -0.67 -5.40 4.22
C VAL A 165 -0.04 -5.16 2.85
N ALA A 166 -0.71 -4.40 1.98
CA ALA A 166 -0.18 -4.04 0.67
C ALA A 166 1.14 -3.26 0.77
N ALA A 167 1.21 -2.27 1.68
CA ALA A 167 2.42 -1.49 1.91
C ALA A 167 3.56 -2.31 2.54
N LEU A 168 3.24 -3.32 3.34
CA LEU A 168 4.23 -4.23 3.94
C LEU A 168 4.85 -5.13 2.86
N PHE A 169 4.02 -5.72 2.01
CA PHE A 169 4.46 -6.56 0.91
C PHE A 169 5.30 -5.82 -0.13
N GLU A 170 4.95 -4.57 -0.46
CA GLU A 170 5.73 -3.75 -1.38
C GLU A 170 7.12 -3.35 -0.85
N ARG A 171 7.42 -3.59 0.43
CA ARG A 171 8.71 -3.25 1.05
C ARG A 171 9.70 -4.40 1.11
N ILE A 172 9.27 -5.60 0.75
CA ILE A 172 10.20 -6.72 0.63
C ILE A 172 11.01 -6.49 -0.65
N PRO A 173 12.34 -6.37 -0.59
CA PRO A 173 13.17 -6.12 -1.77
C PRO A 173 12.98 -7.26 -2.78
N PHE A 174 12.96 -6.91 -4.07
CA PHE A 174 12.66 -7.77 -5.23
C PHE A 174 11.25 -8.36 -5.25
N VAL A 175 10.80 -8.99 -4.17
CA VAL A 175 9.48 -9.63 -4.06
C VAL A 175 8.36 -8.60 -4.10
N GLY A 176 8.57 -7.43 -3.50
CA GLY A 176 7.59 -6.33 -3.49
C GLY A 176 7.21 -5.84 -4.88
N ILE A 177 8.10 -5.99 -5.87
CA ILE A 177 7.81 -5.69 -7.27
C ILE A 177 6.69 -6.61 -7.79
N LEU A 178 6.80 -7.92 -7.55
CA LEU A 178 5.80 -8.90 -7.95
C LEU A 178 4.52 -8.75 -7.13
N LEU A 179 4.65 -8.55 -5.82
CA LEU A 179 3.50 -8.36 -4.94
C LEU A 179 2.74 -7.06 -5.24
N SER A 180 3.38 -6.04 -5.82
CA SER A 180 2.66 -4.83 -6.27
C SER A 180 1.62 -5.13 -7.37
N VAL A 181 1.83 -6.16 -8.19
CA VAL A 181 0.86 -6.65 -9.17
C VAL A 181 -0.26 -7.42 -8.47
N SER A 182 0.11 -8.28 -7.50
CA SER A 182 -0.84 -9.04 -6.70
C SER A 182 -1.77 -8.12 -5.87
N ASN A 183 -1.23 -7.07 -5.26
CA ASN A 183 -2.00 -6.04 -4.55
C ASN A 183 -3.06 -5.40 -5.45
N ARG A 184 -2.75 -5.23 -6.74
CA ARG A 184 -3.65 -4.64 -7.72
C ARG A 184 -4.79 -5.60 -8.10
N VAL A 185 -4.49 -6.89 -8.23
CA VAL A 185 -5.49 -7.96 -8.37
C VAL A 185 -6.40 -8.01 -7.14
N GLY A 186 -5.81 -7.93 -5.94
CA GLY A 186 -6.55 -7.87 -4.67
C GLY A 186 -7.52 -6.69 -4.62
N ALA A 187 -7.08 -5.50 -5.02
CA ALA A 187 -7.93 -4.31 -5.07
C ALA A 187 -9.10 -4.47 -6.07
N ALA A 188 -8.87 -5.10 -7.22
CA ALA A 188 -9.92 -5.40 -8.19
C ALA A 188 -10.96 -6.39 -7.63
N MET A 189 -10.51 -7.46 -6.97
CA MET A 189 -11.40 -8.43 -6.34
C MET A 189 -12.21 -7.82 -5.21
N TRP A 190 -11.58 -6.95 -4.41
CA TRP A 190 -12.27 -6.24 -3.34
C TRP A 190 -13.33 -5.28 -3.88
N ALA A 191 -13.03 -4.54 -4.96
CA ALA A 191 -13.98 -3.68 -5.66
C ALA A 191 -15.25 -4.43 -6.12
N PHE A 192 -15.13 -5.69 -6.54
CA PHE A 192 -16.29 -6.54 -6.85
C PHE A 192 -17.09 -6.91 -5.61
N GLY A 193 -16.42 -7.26 -4.51
CA GLY A 193 -17.08 -7.63 -3.26
C GLY A 193 -17.84 -6.46 -2.62
N THR A 194 -17.30 -5.24 -2.75
CA THR A 194 -17.90 -4.02 -2.17
C THR A 194 -18.99 -3.40 -3.02
N SER A 195 -19.09 -3.76 -4.30
CA SER A 195 -20.17 -3.25 -5.15
C SER A 195 -21.51 -3.94 -4.82
N PRO A 196 -22.65 -3.22 -4.85
CA PRO A 196 -23.95 -3.75 -4.45
C PRO A 196 -24.38 -5.00 -5.25
N GLY A 197 -23.95 -5.13 -6.51
CA GLY A 197 -24.16 -6.33 -7.31
C GLY A 197 -23.40 -7.59 -6.82
N GLY A 198 -22.42 -7.43 -5.93
CA GLY A 198 -21.61 -8.52 -5.37
C GLY A 198 -22.37 -9.37 -4.33
N CYS A 199 -23.41 -8.80 -3.69
CA CYS A 199 -24.23 -9.48 -2.69
C CYS A 199 -25.52 -10.08 -3.29
N ALA A 200 -26.08 -9.48 -4.35
CA ALA A 200 -27.33 -9.95 -4.97
C ALA A 200 -27.22 -11.35 -5.60
N SER A 201 -26.05 -11.74 -6.12
CA SER A 201 -25.85 -13.08 -6.70
C SER A 201 -25.64 -14.19 -5.66
N ARG A 202 -25.42 -13.85 -4.38
CA ARG A 202 -25.20 -14.83 -3.31
C ARG A 202 -26.44 -15.08 -2.44
N ARG A 203 -27.52 -14.32 -2.68
CA ARG A 203 -28.81 -14.43 -1.98
C ARG A 203 -29.92 -15.05 -2.85
N ALA A 204 -29.65 -15.30 -4.13
CA ALA A 204 -30.59 -15.95 -5.06
C ALA A 204 -30.38 -17.48 -5.19
N VAL A 205 -29.47 -18.05 -4.39
CA VAL A 205 -29.24 -19.49 -4.28
C VAL A 205 -29.20 -19.84 -2.79
N GLY A 206 -30.39 -19.93 -2.19
CA GLY A 206 -30.63 -20.28 -0.81
C GLY A 206 -32.11 -20.60 -0.65
#